data_AF-A0A2N3D6E6-F1
#
_entry.id   AF-A0A2N3D6E6-F1
#
_cell.length_a   1.000
_cell.length_b   1.000
_cell.length_c   1.000
_cell.angle_alpha   90.00
_cell.angle_beta   90.00
_cell.angle_gamma   90.00
#
_symmetry.space_group_name_H-M   'P 1'
#
loop_
_entity.id
_entity.type
_entity.pdbx_description
1 polymer ?
#
loop_
_entity_poly.entity_id
_entity_poly.type
_entity_poly.pdbx_seq_one_letter_code
_entity_poly.pdbx_strand_id
1 'polypeptide(L)'
;MSTADIGYATRRLLKGAGASLAGKTRGPDHDPTGQRRTPHRDSWDVDDPKAKPWSRIGDGSVAQGLIYCEALLQAAEELYVKHFETFTRQRIREAKQAYAAISVELQRYIDGEPAPVGRPATLRRELGKVEGFLKAAAVRLQRTDIDVLKATIRGINFATGQLFPAQETIAERAGCHPNSVKAGLRRLKEHGFITWVRRTIKTGAEGMFAPQREQTSNAYYFEHRTSMPARIFQRYWQILVTKLRRLGKIPPGNQPPPPPPTAQDPDLIRILADLEAGCAVVESAST
;
A
#
# COMPACT_ATOMS: atom_id res chain seq x y z
N MET A 1 14.22 38.20 -5.60
CA MET A 1 13.22 37.73 -4.60
C MET A 1 11.85 37.98 -5.17
N SER A 2 10.97 36.97 -5.19
CA SER A 2 9.61 37.11 -5.72
C SER A 2 8.80 38.05 -4.82
N THR A 3 7.82 38.77 -5.38
CA THR A 3 6.83 39.55 -4.60
C THR A 3 6.12 38.70 -3.54
N ALA A 4 5.98 37.39 -3.79
CA ALA A 4 5.48 36.43 -2.81
C ALA A 4 6.44 36.22 -1.61
N ASP A 5 7.76 36.26 -1.84
CA ASP A 5 8.77 36.11 -0.78
C ASP A 5 8.81 37.34 0.13
N ILE A 6 8.65 38.54 -0.45
CA ILE A 6 8.61 39.81 0.28
C ILE A 6 7.35 39.88 1.17
N GLY A 7 6.19 39.45 0.65
CA GLY A 7 4.94 39.39 1.41
C GLY A 7 4.96 38.36 2.55
N TYR A 8 5.64 37.23 2.36
CA TYR A 8 5.84 36.24 3.42
C TYR A 8 6.78 36.76 4.52
N ALA A 9 7.87 37.42 4.14
CA ALA A 9 8.84 38.01 5.06
C ALA A 9 8.24 39.13 5.93
N THR A 10 7.47 40.05 5.32
CA THR A 10 6.78 41.14 6.05
C THR A 10 5.73 40.61 7.02
N ARG A 11 4.91 39.62 6.64
CA ARG A 11 3.97 38.98 7.60
C ARG A 11 4.67 38.31 8.77
N ARG A 12 5.84 37.70 8.54
CA ARG A 12 6.62 37.04 9.58
C ARG A 12 7.21 38.06 10.58
N LEU A 13 7.70 39.20 10.08
CA LEU A 13 8.19 40.31 10.90
C LEU A 13 7.07 40.95 11.74
N LEU A 14 5.91 41.24 11.13
CA LEU A 14 4.75 41.82 11.82
C LEU A 14 4.19 40.88 12.90
N LYS A 15 4.14 39.57 12.62
CA LYS A 15 3.74 38.57 13.62
C LYS A 15 4.70 38.51 14.82
N GLY A 16 6.00 38.62 14.58
CA GLY A 16 7.01 38.65 15.64
C GLY A 16 6.92 39.91 16.52
N ALA A 17 6.70 41.08 15.91
CA ALA A 17 6.57 42.35 16.61
C ALA A 17 5.33 42.42 17.51
N GLY A 18 4.16 41.95 17.01
CA GLY A 18 2.94 41.90 17.81
C GLY A 18 2.99 40.91 18.98
N ALA A 19 3.71 39.80 18.83
CA ALA A 19 3.92 38.83 19.90
C ALA A 19 4.81 39.37 21.03
N SER A 20 5.88 40.09 20.66
CA SER A 20 6.79 40.74 21.60
C SER A 20 6.08 41.81 22.45
N LEU A 21 5.19 42.59 21.83
CA LEU A 21 4.38 43.60 22.53
C LEU A 21 3.35 42.98 23.49
N ALA A 22 2.92 41.73 23.23
CA ALA A 22 2.00 40.98 24.09
C ALA A 22 2.71 40.14 25.17
N GLY A 23 4.03 40.32 25.36
CA GLY A 23 4.83 39.55 26.34
C GLY A 23 4.99 38.07 26.00
N LYS A 24 4.67 37.65 24.78
CA LYS A 24 4.73 36.24 24.36
C LYS A 24 6.09 35.93 23.74
N THR A 25 6.76 34.90 24.25
CA THR A 25 8.03 34.40 23.69
C THR A 25 7.79 33.31 22.66
N ARG A 26 8.72 33.17 21.72
CA ARG A 26 8.72 32.06 20.75
C ARG A 26 9.33 30.83 21.41
N GLY A 27 8.58 29.73 21.44
CA GLY A 27 9.05 28.44 21.90
C GLY A 27 10.04 27.79 20.93
N PRO A 28 10.78 26.77 21.39
CA PRO A 28 11.78 26.10 20.58
C PRO A 28 11.13 25.33 19.41
N ASP A 29 11.74 25.41 18.22
CA ASP A 29 11.27 24.72 17.02
C ASP A 29 11.51 23.19 17.09
N HIS A 30 12.37 22.76 17.99
CA HIS A 30 12.72 21.37 18.28
C HIS A 30 12.47 21.04 19.76
N ASP A 31 12.18 19.79 20.05
CA ASP A 31 12.10 19.30 21.42
C ASP A 31 13.50 19.03 22.00
N PRO A 32 13.63 18.74 23.30
CA PRO A 32 14.91 18.45 23.94
C PRO A 32 15.66 17.25 23.34
N THR A 33 14.97 16.38 22.58
CA THR A 33 15.55 15.23 21.90
C THR A 33 15.95 15.53 20.44
N GLY A 34 15.78 16.79 20.01
CA GLY A 34 16.08 17.26 18.66
C GLY A 34 14.97 17.01 17.63
N GLN A 35 13.82 16.43 18.02
CA GLN A 35 12.70 16.22 17.10
C GLN A 35 12.00 17.55 16.80
N ARG A 36 11.66 17.77 15.53
CA ARG A 36 11.01 19.00 15.08
C ARG A 36 9.58 19.08 15.64
N ARG A 37 9.30 20.11 16.45
CA ARG A 37 7.96 20.41 16.98
C ARG A 37 7.05 21.04 15.93
N THR A 38 7.64 21.77 15.00
CA THR A 38 6.87 22.47 13.95
C THR A 38 6.20 21.48 13.00
N PRO A 39 4.89 21.63 12.73
CA PRO A 39 4.17 20.81 11.77
C PRO A 39 4.83 20.75 10.39
N HIS A 40 4.68 19.61 9.72
CA HIS A 40 5.05 19.49 8.31
C HIS A 40 3.98 20.14 7.42
N ARG A 41 4.36 20.51 6.20
CA ARG A 41 3.38 20.90 5.16
C ARG A 41 2.40 19.74 4.94
N ASP A 42 1.14 20.08 4.67
CA ASP A 42 0.04 19.13 4.45
C ASP A 42 -0.23 18.22 5.67
N SER A 43 -0.11 18.80 6.87
CA SER A 43 -0.57 18.19 8.12
C SER A 43 -1.90 18.81 8.56
N TRP A 44 -2.78 17.96 9.05
CA TRP A 44 -4.14 18.34 9.45
C TRP A 44 -4.31 18.19 10.96
N ASP A 45 -5.21 18.98 11.54
CA ASP A 45 -5.55 18.86 12.96
C ASP A 45 -6.22 17.49 13.21
N VAL A 46 -5.97 16.84 14.35
CA VAL A 46 -6.54 15.52 14.66
C VAL A 46 -8.06 15.48 14.58
N ASP A 47 -8.72 16.62 14.78
CA ASP A 47 -10.18 16.73 14.72
C ASP A 47 -10.72 16.97 13.31
N ASP A 48 -9.87 17.40 12.37
CA ASP A 48 -10.22 17.65 10.97
C ASP A 48 -10.66 16.33 10.28
N PRO A 49 -11.76 16.32 9.51
CA PRO A 49 -12.17 15.15 8.72
C PRO A 49 -11.06 14.61 7.82
N LYS A 50 -10.18 15.46 7.27
CA LYS A 50 -9.03 15.05 6.44
C LYS A 50 -7.99 14.24 7.21
N ALA A 51 -7.90 14.44 8.53
CA ALA A 51 -7.04 13.65 9.41
C ALA A 51 -7.63 12.28 9.77
N LYS A 52 -8.86 11.99 9.33
CA LYS A 52 -9.62 10.77 9.62
C LYS A 52 -9.96 9.99 8.33
N PRO A 53 -8.95 9.63 7.48
CA PRO A 53 -9.18 9.01 6.17
C PRO A 53 -9.53 7.52 6.23
N TRP A 54 -9.53 6.92 7.42
CA TRP A 54 -9.74 5.49 7.59
C TRP A 54 -11.22 5.11 7.47
N SER A 55 -11.45 3.87 7.05
CA SER A 55 -12.76 3.25 7.00
C SER A 55 -12.71 1.88 7.66
N ARG A 56 -13.87 1.39 8.08
CA ARG A 56 -14.06 0.01 8.53
C ARG A 56 -13.39 -1.00 7.58
N ILE A 57 -12.75 -2.02 8.14
CA ILE A 57 -12.10 -3.09 7.37
C ILE A 57 -13.04 -4.29 7.26
N GLY A 58 -13.38 -4.68 6.03
CA GLY A 58 -14.39 -5.72 5.80
C GLY A 58 -15.73 -5.35 6.44
N ASP A 59 -16.33 -6.29 7.17
CA ASP A 59 -17.52 -6.05 8.00
C ASP A 59 -17.21 -5.42 9.39
N GLY A 60 -15.93 -5.19 9.70
CA GLY A 60 -15.46 -4.67 10.99
C GLY A 60 -15.21 -5.75 12.05
N SER A 61 -15.49 -7.01 11.76
CA SER A 61 -15.20 -8.14 12.64
C SER A 61 -13.70 -8.44 12.68
N VAL A 62 -13.26 -9.05 13.78
CA VAL A 62 -11.87 -9.52 13.92
C VAL A 62 -11.54 -10.58 12.86
N ALA A 63 -12.47 -11.50 12.59
CA ALA A 63 -12.26 -12.59 11.64
C ALA A 63 -12.02 -12.08 10.21
N GLN A 64 -12.90 -11.22 9.70
CA GLN A 64 -12.68 -10.63 8.38
C GLN A 64 -11.46 -9.70 8.39
N GLY A 65 -11.29 -8.88 9.43
CA GLY A 65 -10.15 -7.98 9.56
C GLY A 65 -8.79 -8.68 9.44
N LEU A 66 -8.64 -9.82 10.11
CA LEU A 66 -7.44 -10.66 9.99
C LEU A 66 -7.25 -11.20 8.58
N ILE A 67 -8.31 -11.65 7.91
CA ILE A 67 -8.23 -12.12 6.53
C ILE A 67 -7.78 -11.02 5.56
N TYR A 68 -8.28 -9.80 5.72
CA TYR A 68 -7.82 -8.64 4.94
C TYR A 68 -6.32 -8.40 5.16
N CYS A 69 -5.87 -8.41 6.41
CA CYS A 69 -4.45 -8.24 6.75
C CYS A 69 -3.58 -9.36 6.18
N GLU A 70 -3.99 -10.62 6.31
CA GLU A 70 -3.26 -11.77 5.77
C GLU A 70 -3.19 -11.73 4.24
N ALA A 71 -4.28 -11.39 3.57
CA ALA A 71 -4.30 -11.27 2.11
C ALA A 71 -3.34 -10.15 1.64
N LEU A 72 -3.33 -9.02 2.36
CA LEU A 72 -2.43 -7.90 2.07
C LEU A 72 -0.96 -8.30 2.27
N LEU A 73 -0.65 -8.97 3.40
CA LEU A 73 0.69 -9.46 3.69
C LEU A 73 1.17 -10.48 2.66
N GLN A 74 0.32 -11.44 2.31
CA GLN A 74 0.67 -12.46 1.32
C GLN A 74 0.95 -11.81 -0.05
N ALA A 75 0.13 -10.85 -0.48
CA ALA A 75 0.37 -10.13 -1.73
C ALA A 75 1.70 -9.34 -1.71
N ALA A 76 2.03 -8.71 -0.58
CA ALA A 76 3.30 -8.01 -0.40
C ALA A 76 4.51 -8.97 -0.40
N GLU A 77 4.38 -10.12 0.26
CA GLU A 77 5.42 -11.16 0.29
C GLU A 77 5.68 -11.75 -1.11
N GLU A 78 4.62 -12.07 -1.86
CA GLU A 78 4.77 -12.55 -3.23
C GLU A 78 5.42 -11.50 -4.15
N LEU A 79 5.08 -10.21 -3.98
CA LEU A 79 5.75 -9.14 -4.72
C LEU A 79 7.21 -8.99 -4.31
N TYR A 80 7.52 -9.11 -3.02
CA TYR A 80 8.89 -9.13 -2.52
C TYR A 80 9.72 -10.25 -3.15
N VAL A 81 9.19 -11.48 -3.21
CA VAL A 81 9.87 -12.62 -3.84
C VAL A 81 10.16 -12.32 -5.31
N LYS A 82 9.16 -11.86 -6.07
CA LYS A 82 9.33 -11.46 -7.48
C LYS A 82 10.39 -10.37 -7.65
N HIS A 83 10.39 -9.38 -6.76
CA HIS A 83 11.40 -8.32 -6.77
C HIS A 83 12.80 -8.84 -6.45
N PHE A 84 12.93 -9.78 -5.52
CA PHE A 84 14.21 -10.38 -5.16
C PHE A 84 14.80 -11.17 -6.34
N GLU A 85 13.96 -11.93 -7.06
CA GLU A 85 14.35 -12.68 -8.26
C GLU A 85 14.67 -11.76 -9.45
N THR A 86 13.87 -10.71 -9.64
CA THR A 86 14.01 -9.80 -10.80
C THR A 86 15.19 -8.84 -10.61
N PHE A 87 15.32 -8.24 -9.43
CA PHE A 87 16.27 -7.18 -9.12
C PHE A 87 17.43 -7.71 -8.27
N THR A 88 18.11 -8.73 -8.77
CA THR A 88 19.30 -9.26 -8.12
C THR A 88 20.40 -8.19 -8.08
N ARG A 89 21.28 -8.27 -7.06
CA ARG A 89 22.40 -7.31 -6.91
C ARG A 89 23.29 -7.27 -8.14
N GLN A 90 23.53 -8.43 -8.74
CA GLN A 90 24.30 -8.57 -9.97
C GLN A 90 23.64 -7.81 -11.13
N ARG A 91 22.35 -8.07 -11.41
CA ARG A 91 21.62 -7.39 -12.49
C ARG A 91 21.55 -5.88 -12.30
N ILE A 92 21.41 -5.41 -11.07
CA ILE A 92 21.45 -3.97 -10.76
C ILE A 92 22.85 -3.39 -11.06
N ARG A 93 23.92 -4.11 -10.72
CA ARG A 93 25.30 -3.68 -11.00
C ARG A 93 25.57 -3.63 -12.51
N GLU A 94 25.19 -4.68 -13.24
CA GLU A 94 25.29 -4.75 -14.70
C GLU A 94 24.50 -3.62 -15.36
N ALA A 95 23.27 -3.36 -14.91
CA ALA A 95 22.47 -2.24 -15.41
C ALA A 95 23.13 -0.88 -15.15
N LYS A 96 23.74 -0.67 -13.97
CA LYS A 96 24.50 0.56 -13.69
C LYS A 96 25.73 0.72 -14.59
N GLN A 97 26.45 -0.37 -14.84
CA GLN A 97 27.59 -0.37 -15.75
C GLN A 97 27.16 -0.09 -17.19
N ALA A 98 26.07 -0.71 -17.66
CA ALA A 98 25.49 -0.45 -18.97
C ALA A 98 25.04 1.01 -19.11
N TYR A 99 24.36 1.56 -18.09
CA TYR A 99 23.97 2.98 -18.06
C TYR A 99 25.18 3.89 -18.24
N ALA A 100 26.26 3.66 -17.47
CA ALA A 100 27.48 4.44 -17.57
C ALA A 100 28.14 4.34 -18.95
N ALA A 101 28.26 3.12 -19.49
CA ALA A 101 28.86 2.89 -20.81
C ALA A 101 28.07 3.57 -21.94
N ILE A 102 26.74 3.37 -21.97
CA ILE A 102 25.85 3.99 -22.96
C ILE A 102 25.89 5.52 -22.86
N SER A 103 25.90 6.05 -21.63
CA SER A 103 25.95 7.50 -21.42
C SER A 103 27.26 8.11 -21.93
N VAL A 104 28.39 7.45 -21.68
CA VAL A 104 29.70 7.89 -22.20
C VAL A 104 29.74 7.85 -23.72
N GLU A 105 29.26 6.77 -24.35
CA GLU A 105 29.22 6.66 -25.81
C GLU A 105 28.31 7.74 -26.43
N LEU A 106 27.12 7.95 -25.85
CA LEU A 106 26.20 8.98 -26.32
C LEU A 106 26.81 10.38 -26.16
N GLN A 107 27.53 10.63 -25.07
CA GLN A 107 28.18 11.91 -24.81
C GLN A 107 29.26 12.21 -25.86
N ARG A 108 30.04 11.24 -26.31
CA ARG A 108 31.03 11.42 -27.40
C ARG A 108 30.39 11.96 -28.69
N TYR A 109 29.23 11.44 -29.06
CA TYR A 109 28.50 11.94 -30.23
C TYR A 109 27.87 13.33 -30.00
N ILE A 110 27.50 13.64 -28.77
CA ILE A 110 27.04 14.99 -28.39
C ILE A 110 28.20 15.99 -28.48
N ASP A 111 29.40 15.56 -28.10
CA ASP A 111 30.63 16.36 -28.10
C ASP A 111 31.24 16.54 -29.51
N GLY A 112 30.64 15.94 -30.54
CA GLY A 112 30.98 16.17 -31.94
C GLY A 112 31.73 15.04 -32.65
N GLU A 113 31.92 13.87 -32.02
CA GLU A 113 32.47 12.71 -32.72
C GLU A 113 31.51 12.23 -33.83
N PRO A 114 32.03 11.81 -35.00
CA PRO A 114 31.20 11.33 -36.09
C PRO A 114 30.45 10.06 -35.67
N ALA A 115 29.12 10.14 -35.64
CA ALA A 115 28.27 9.02 -35.25
C ALA A 115 27.83 8.20 -36.48
N PRO A 116 27.85 6.87 -36.40
CA PRO A 116 27.18 6.02 -37.39
C PRO A 116 25.68 6.36 -37.46
N VAL A 117 25.10 6.26 -38.66
CA VAL A 117 23.70 6.59 -38.91
C VAL A 117 22.78 5.82 -37.95
N GLY A 118 21.93 6.54 -37.22
CA GLY A 118 20.95 5.95 -36.29
C GLY A 118 21.51 5.48 -34.94
N ARG A 119 22.83 5.40 -34.74
CA ARG A 119 23.43 4.94 -33.47
C ARG A 119 23.02 5.81 -32.27
N PRO A 120 23.04 7.16 -32.32
CA PRO A 120 22.64 7.98 -31.19
C PRO A 120 21.17 7.77 -30.77
N ALA A 121 20.27 7.53 -31.73
CA ALA A 121 18.87 7.24 -31.43
C ALA A 121 18.71 5.89 -30.71
N THR A 122 19.45 4.87 -31.15
CA THR A 122 19.49 3.56 -30.49
C THR A 122 20.01 3.67 -29.07
N LEU A 123 21.11 4.40 -28.83
CA LEU A 123 21.67 4.61 -27.49
C LEU A 123 20.66 5.29 -26.55
N ARG A 124 19.93 6.31 -27.00
CA ARG A 124 18.88 6.96 -26.19
C ARG A 124 17.78 5.98 -25.79
N ARG A 125 17.36 5.10 -26.71
CA ARG A 125 16.36 4.06 -26.44
C ARG A 125 16.87 3.03 -25.43
N GLU A 126 18.12 2.60 -25.58
CA GLU A 126 18.77 1.67 -24.64
C GLU A 126 18.91 2.30 -23.25
N LEU A 127 19.35 3.56 -23.19
CA LEU A 127 19.46 4.33 -21.95
C LEU A 127 18.11 4.41 -21.23
N GLY A 128 17.03 4.71 -21.96
CA GLY A 128 15.68 4.74 -21.39
C GLY A 128 15.22 3.40 -20.82
N LYS A 129 15.58 2.27 -21.46
CA LYS A 129 15.29 0.93 -20.92
C LYS A 129 16.06 0.66 -19.62
N VAL A 130 17.35 0.98 -19.60
CA VAL A 130 18.21 0.77 -18.42
C VAL A 130 17.78 1.67 -17.27
N GLU A 131 17.49 2.94 -17.54
CA GLU A 131 16.98 3.88 -16.55
C GLU A 131 15.64 3.40 -15.97
N GLY A 132 14.72 2.95 -16.83
CA GLY A 132 13.45 2.36 -16.40
C GLY A 132 13.65 1.16 -15.47
N PHE A 133 14.60 0.27 -15.79
CA PHE A 133 14.95 -0.86 -14.94
C PHE A 133 15.53 -0.41 -13.58
N LEU A 134 16.47 0.55 -13.58
CA LEU A 134 17.07 1.08 -12.36
C LEU A 134 16.06 1.80 -11.48
N LYS A 135 15.12 2.54 -12.07
CA LYS A 135 14.02 3.21 -11.36
C LYS A 135 13.09 2.18 -10.70
N ALA A 136 12.73 1.12 -11.41
CA ALA A 136 11.94 0.03 -10.83
C ALA A 136 12.71 -0.70 -9.70
N ALA A 137 14.01 -0.92 -9.88
CA ALA A 137 14.87 -1.53 -8.87
C ALA A 137 15.03 -0.66 -7.60
N ALA A 138 15.00 0.67 -7.72
CA ALA A 138 15.12 1.59 -6.59
C ALA A 138 13.92 1.51 -5.63
N VAL A 139 12.73 1.19 -6.15
CA VAL A 139 11.50 1.04 -5.35
C VAL A 139 11.17 -0.41 -5.02
N ARG A 140 12.06 -1.36 -5.31
CA ARG A 140 11.85 -2.78 -5.01
C ARG A 140 11.63 -3.00 -3.51
N LEU A 141 10.68 -3.89 -3.19
CA LEU A 141 10.45 -4.30 -1.81
C LEU A 141 11.65 -5.10 -1.26
N GLN A 142 11.92 -4.88 0.02
CA GLN A 142 12.93 -5.56 0.82
C GLN A 142 12.27 -6.36 1.94
N ARG A 143 13.02 -7.28 2.54
CA ARG A 143 12.52 -8.06 3.68
C ARG A 143 12.02 -7.17 4.82
N THR A 144 12.81 -6.15 5.17
CA THR A 144 12.46 -5.16 6.20
C THR A 144 11.15 -4.42 5.89
N ASP A 145 10.78 -4.26 4.62
CA ASP A 145 9.52 -3.58 4.27
C ASP A 145 8.32 -4.45 4.62
N ILE A 146 8.45 -5.77 4.47
CA ILE A 146 7.43 -6.73 4.89
C ILE A 146 7.29 -6.72 6.41
N ASP A 147 8.40 -6.70 7.13
CA ASP A 147 8.41 -6.65 8.60
C ASP A 147 7.79 -5.34 9.11
N VAL A 148 8.07 -4.22 8.45
CA VAL A 148 7.43 -2.92 8.70
C VAL A 148 5.92 -2.97 8.44
N LEU A 149 5.48 -3.58 7.33
CA LEU A 149 4.05 -3.74 7.04
C LEU A 149 3.36 -4.57 8.14
N LYS A 150 3.93 -5.72 8.51
CA LYS A 150 3.44 -6.59 9.60
C LYS A 150 3.32 -5.83 10.92
N ALA A 151 4.38 -5.11 11.31
CA ALA A 151 4.42 -4.32 12.54
C ALA A 151 3.36 -3.21 12.55
N THR A 152 3.13 -2.58 11.40
CA THR A 152 2.15 -1.50 11.24
C THR A 152 0.73 -2.04 11.36
N ILE A 153 0.34 -3.05 10.57
CA ILE A 153 -1.04 -3.53 10.53
C ILE A 153 -1.48 -4.23 11.82
N ARG A 154 -0.55 -4.73 12.64
CA ARG A 154 -0.85 -5.37 13.94
C ARG A 154 -1.65 -4.46 14.89
N GLY A 155 -1.53 -3.14 14.75
CA GLY A 155 -2.21 -2.17 15.62
C GLY A 155 -3.56 -1.68 15.12
N ILE A 156 -4.14 -2.26 14.08
CA ILE A 156 -5.37 -1.75 13.48
C ILE A 156 -6.61 -2.09 14.31
N ASN A 157 -7.51 -1.13 14.45
CA ASN A 157 -8.86 -1.37 14.93
C ASN A 157 -9.76 -1.72 13.72
N PHE A 158 -10.24 -2.95 13.60
CA PHE A 158 -11.01 -3.39 12.43
C PHE A 158 -12.39 -2.72 12.29
N ALA A 159 -13.07 -2.45 13.41
CA ALA A 159 -14.40 -1.86 13.42
C ALA A 159 -14.41 -0.43 12.88
N THR A 160 -13.35 0.33 13.18
CA THR A 160 -13.22 1.74 12.78
C THR A 160 -12.27 1.96 11.62
N GLY A 161 -11.25 1.12 11.45
CA GLY A 161 -10.12 1.32 10.55
C GLY A 161 -8.97 2.14 11.14
N GLN A 162 -9.08 2.58 12.40
CA GLN A 162 -8.09 3.45 13.02
C GLN A 162 -6.73 2.76 13.14
N LEU A 163 -5.67 3.46 12.69
CA LEU A 163 -4.30 2.98 12.76
C LEU A 163 -3.33 4.16 12.88
N PHE A 164 -2.80 4.40 14.09
CA PHE A 164 -1.92 5.54 14.39
C PHE A 164 -0.63 5.19 15.18
N PRO A 165 0.05 4.06 14.91
CA PRO A 165 1.30 3.73 15.60
C PRO A 165 2.39 4.78 15.29
N ALA A 166 3.14 5.18 16.32
CA ALA A 166 4.33 6.00 16.12
C ALA A 166 5.39 5.24 15.32
N GLN A 167 6.26 5.95 14.59
CA GLN A 167 7.31 5.27 13.80
C GLN A 167 8.28 4.49 14.68
N GLU A 168 8.53 4.96 15.90
CA GLU A 168 9.33 4.26 16.92
C GLU A 168 8.67 2.93 17.33
N THR A 169 7.36 2.94 17.59
CA THR A 169 6.60 1.71 17.89
C THR A 169 6.63 0.71 16.72
N ILE A 170 6.59 1.19 15.48
CA ILE A 170 6.74 0.31 14.30
C ILE A 170 8.16 -0.26 14.25
N ALA A 171 9.17 0.56 14.52
CA ALA A 171 10.58 0.20 14.51
C ALA A 171 10.89 -0.90 15.53
N GLU A 172 10.41 -0.74 16.76
CA GLU A 172 10.52 -1.73 17.85
C GLU A 172 9.86 -3.05 17.46
N ARG A 173 8.61 -3.01 16.97
CA ARG A 173 7.87 -4.21 16.57
C ARG A 173 8.50 -4.93 15.37
N ALA A 174 9.11 -4.19 14.45
CA ALA A 174 9.78 -4.73 13.27
C ALA A 174 11.24 -5.13 13.56
N GLY A 175 11.79 -4.79 14.74
CA GLY A 175 13.20 -5.05 15.07
C GLY A 175 14.18 -4.29 14.16
N CYS A 176 13.85 -3.06 13.77
CA CYS A 176 14.68 -2.27 12.86
C CYS A 176 14.85 -0.81 13.31
N HIS A 177 15.75 -0.08 12.68
CA HIS A 177 15.96 1.34 12.97
C HIS A 177 14.81 2.22 12.41
N PRO A 178 14.41 3.34 13.06
CA PRO A 178 13.34 4.23 12.56
C PRO A 178 13.53 4.75 11.13
N ASN A 179 14.78 4.92 10.68
CA ASN A 179 15.06 5.30 9.28
C ASN A 179 14.68 4.19 8.29
N SER A 180 14.81 2.92 8.69
CA SER A 180 14.35 1.77 7.89
C SER A 180 12.83 1.76 7.78
N VAL A 181 12.12 2.12 8.85
CA VAL A 181 10.65 2.33 8.82
C VAL A 181 10.27 3.41 7.82
N LYS A 182 10.93 4.58 7.86
CA LYS A 182 10.67 5.67 6.90
C LYS A 182 10.87 5.23 5.44
N ALA A 183 11.95 4.49 5.17
CA ALA A 183 12.24 3.98 3.84
C ALA A 183 11.23 2.91 3.40
N GLY A 184 10.88 1.98 4.29
CA GLY A 184 9.93 0.90 4.01
C GLY A 184 8.52 1.41 3.79
N LEU A 185 8.01 2.31 4.64
CA LEU A 185 6.72 2.96 4.43
C LEU A 185 6.64 3.69 3.08
N ARG A 186 7.73 4.36 2.66
CA ARG A 186 7.78 5.01 1.34
C ARG A 186 7.64 3.99 0.20
N ARG A 187 8.37 2.88 0.26
CA ARG A 187 8.29 1.81 -0.76
C ARG A 187 6.92 1.12 -0.76
N LEU A 188 6.38 0.83 0.42
CA LEU A 188 5.03 0.25 0.55
C LEU A 188 3.94 1.17 -0.03
N LYS A 189 4.08 2.48 0.17
CA LYS A 189 3.19 3.49 -0.43
C LYS A 189 3.31 3.53 -1.95
N GLU A 190 4.53 3.45 -2.49
CA GLU A 190 4.76 3.41 -3.93
C GLU A 190 4.02 2.25 -4.61
N HIS A 191 3.91 1.11 -3.91
CA HIS A 191 3.17 -0.07 -4.40
C HIS A 191 1.68 -0.10 -3.97
N GLY A 192 1.19 0.92 -3.26
CA GLY A 192 -0.21 1.03 -2.84
C GLY A 192 -0.65 0.10 -1.70
N PHE A 193 0.30 -0.45 -0.93
CA PHE A 193 -0.03 -1.27 0.24
C PHE A 193 -0.50 -0.43 1.43
N ILE A 194 0.00 0.80 1.57
CA ILE A 194 -0.33 1.67 2.70
C ILE A 194 -0.16 3.14 2.32
N THR A 195 -1.08 3.98 2.79
CA THR A 195 -0.99 5.44 2.69
C THR A 195 -1.12 6.04 4.09
N TRP A 196 -0.76 7.31 4.24
CA TRP A 196 -0.93 8.01 5.51
C TRP A 196 -1.24 9.49 5.33
N VAL A 197 -1.91 10.03 6.34
CA VAL A 197 -2.11 11.47 6.55
C VAL A 197 -1.30 11.90 7.77
N ARG A 198 -0.62 13.05 7.64
CA ARG A 198 0.12 13.66 8.75
C ARG A 198 -0.85 14.41 9.66
N ARG A 199 -0.73 14.19 10.97
CA ARG A 199 -1.65 14.74 11.97
C ARG A 199 -0.94 15.70 12.92
N THR A 200 -1.67 16.68 13.43
CA THR A 200 -1.18 17.67 14.40
C THR A 200 -2.17 17.83 15.54
N ILE A 201 -1.64 18.11 16.72
CA ILE A 201 -2.41 18.47 17.91
C ILE A 201 -2.08 19.90 18.31
N LYS A 202 -3.04 20.61 18.92
CA LYS A 202 -2.76 21.93 19.50
C LYS A 202 -1.83 21.75 20.70
N THR A 203 -0.76 22.55 20.77
CA THR A 203 0.06 22.61 21.99
C THR A 203 -0.68 23.44 23.02
N GLY A 204 -0.88 22.89 24.22
CA GLY A 204 -1.45 23.61 25.37
C GLY A 204 -0.50 24.68 25.94
N ALA A 205 0.39 25.25 25.12
CA ALA A 205 1.39 26.23 25.52
C ALA A 205 0.75 27.62 25.62
N GLU A 206 0.01 27.85 26.70
CA GLU A 206 -0.48 29.18 27.06
C GLU A 206 0.71 30.14 27.24
N GLY A 207 0.61 31.34 26.66
CA GLY A 207 1.67 32.37 26.73
C GLY A 207 2.78 32.29 25.66
N MET A 208 2.90 31.20 24.91
CA MET A 208 3.86 31.13 23.78
C MET A 208 3.23 31.52 22.45
N PHE A 209 3.98 32.24 21.61
CA PHE A 209 3.46 32.68 20.31
C PHE A 209 3.52 31.59 19.23
N ALA A 210 4.55 30.73 19.24
CA ALA A 210 4.72 29.60 18.32
C ALA A 210 5.77 28.61 18.87
N PRO A 211 5.71 27.31 18.55
CA PRO A 211 4.66 26.61 17.79
C PRO A 211 3.40 26.34 18.63
N GLN A 212 2.23 26.69 18.10
CA GLN A 212 0.90 26.44 18.71
C GLN A 212 0.30 25.07 18.35
N ARG A 213 1.02 24.30 17.53
CA ARG A 213 0.65 22.96 17.11
C ARG A 213 1.91 22.10 17.07
N GLU A 214 1.77 20.86 17.49
CA GLU A 214 2.82 19.85 17.44
C GLU A 214 2.42 18.69 16.53
N GLN A 215 3.42 18.11 15.89
CA GLN A 215 3.24 16.93 15.06
C GLN A 215 2.93 15.72 15.96
N THR A 216 1.90 14.96 15.62
CA THR A 216 1.59 13.68 16.29
C THR A 216 1.79 12.51 15.32
N SER A 217 1.49 11.29 15.77
CA SER A 217 1.60 10.10 14.94
C SER A 217 0.71 10.21 13.68
N ASN A 218 1.26 9.73 12.57
CA ASN A 218 0.52 9.70 11.31
C ASN A 218 -0.68 8.75 11.44
N ALA A 219 -1.77 9.05 10.75
CA ALA A 219 -2.83 8.08 10.53
C ALA A 219 -2.55 7.31 9.25
N TYR A 220 -2.37 6.01 9.39
CA TYR A 220 -2.21 5.09 8.28
C TYR A 220 -3.58 4.53 7.88
N TYR A 221 -3.75 4.28 6.59
CA TYR A 221 -5.00 3.78 6.05
C TYR A 221 -4.77 3.11 4.69
N PHE A 222 -5.81 2.46 4.17
CA PHE A 222 -5.73 1.59 3.01
C PHE A 222 -6.67 2.05 1.89
N GLU A 223 -6.10 2.47 0.76
CA GLU A 223 -6.82 2.82 -0.47
C GLU A 223 -6.39 1.92 -1.62
N HIS A 224 -6.47 0.60 -1.43
CA HIS A 224 -5.89 -0.36 -2.37
C HIS A 224 -6.45 -0.21 -3.79
N ARG A 225 -7.76 0.06 -3.95
CA ARG A 225 -8.39 0.17 -5.27
C ARG A 225 -7.80 1.31 -6.12
N THR A 226 -7.43 2.41 -5.48
CA THR A 226 -6.96 3.63 -6.17
C THR A 226 -5.45 3.70 -6.26
N SER A 227 -4.75 3.28 -5.20
CA SER A 227 -3.29 3.46 -5.07
C SER A 227 -2.47 2.26 -5.57
N MET A 228 -3.04 1.06 -5.59
CA MET A 228 -2.31 -0.16 -5.92
C MET A 228 -2.29 -0.40 -7.44
N PRO A 229 -1.13 -0.74 -8.04
CA PRO A 229 -1.07 -1.13 -9.44
C PRO A 229 -2.00 -2.30 -9.76
N ALA A 230 -2.65 -2.27 -10.93
CA ALA A 230 -3.72 -3.21 -11.29
C ALA A 230 -3.37 -4.70 -11.09
N ARG A 231 -2.15 -5.12 -11.47
CA ARG A 231 -1.68 -6.51 -11.30
C ARG A 231 -1.54 -6.91 -9.83
N ILE A 232 -1.06 -5.99 -8.99
CA ILE A 232 -0.90 -6.22 -7.55
C ILE A 232 -2.28 -6.28 -6.90
N PHE A 233 -3.18 -5.35 -7.24
CA PHE A 233 -4.56 -5.33 -6.75
C PHE A 233 -5.33 -6.60 -7.12
N GLN A 234 -5.23 -7.04 -8.38
CA GLN A 234 -5.84 -8.28 -8.83
C GLN A 234 -5.35 -9.48 -8.00
N ARG A 235 -4.04 -9.57 -7.74
CA ARG A 235 -3.49 -10.66 -6.95
C ARG A 235 -3.94 -10.61 -5.49
N TYR A 236 -3.88 -9.43 -4.86
CA TYR A 236 -4.42 -9.20 -3.52
C TYR A 236 -5.90 -9.63 -3.44
N TRP A 237 -6.71 -9.21 -4.40
CA TRP A 237 -8.14 -9.53 -4.46
C TRP A 237 -8.38 -11.04 -4.61
N GLN A 238 -7.62 -11.73 -5.46
CA GLN A 238 -7.71 -13.19 -5.60
C GLN A 238 -7.43 -13.92 -4.27
N ILE A 239 -6.40 -13.49 -3.54
CA ILE A 239 -6.04 -14.06 -2.24
C ILE A 239 -7.16 -13.79 -1.23
N LEU A 240 -7.62 -12.54 -1.18
CA LEU A 240 -8.69 -12.10 -0.28
C LEU A 240 -9.98 -12.89 -0.50
N VAL A 241 -10.46 -12.97 -1.74
CA VAL A 241 -11.68 -13.70 -2.09
C VAL A 241 -11.56 -15.18 -1.73
N THR A 242 -10.41 -15.80 -2.00
CA THR A 242 -10.15 -17.20 -1.62
C THR A 242 -10.26 -17.38 -0.10
N LYS A 243 -9.63 -16.50 0.69
CA LYS A 243 -9.67 -16.57 2.16
C LYS A 243 -11.06 -16.30 2.72
N LEU A 244 -11.78 -15.29 2.21
CA LEU A 244 -13.16 -15.00 2.63
C LEU A 244 -14.11 -16.16 2.30
N ARG A 245 -13.95 -16.82 1.14
CA ARG A 245 -14.71 -18.03 0.82
C ARG A 245 -14.48 -19.16 1.82
N ARG A 246 -13.23 -19.35 2.28
CA ARG A 246 -12.90 -20.33 3.33
C ARG A 246 -13.49 -19.98 4.69
N LEU A 247 -13.58 -18.68 5.02
CA LEU A 247 -14.25 -18.23 6.24
C LEU A 247 -15.76 -18.54 6.22
N GLY A 248 -16.39 -18.40 5.04
CA GLY A 248 -17.82 -18.67 4.86
C GLY A 248 -18.20 -20.11 4.50
N LYS A 249 -17.24 -21.01 4.19
CA LYS A 249 -17.53 -22.39 3.74
C LYS A 249 -16.42 -23.38 4.11
N ILE A 250 -16.83 -24.48 4.76
CA ILE A 250 -16.10 -25.75 4.88
C ILE A 250 -15.75 -26.28 3.47
N PRO A 251 -14.59 -26.92 3.24
CA PRO A 251 -14.23 -27.46 1.93
C PRO A 251 -15.18 -28.59 1.45
N PRO A 252 -15.71 -28.54 0.21
CA PRO A 252 -16.66 -29.53 -0.31
C PRO A 252 -16.05 -30.90 -0.69
N GLY A 253 -14.76 -31.14 -0.41
CA GLY A 253 -14.12 -32.44 -0.68
C GLY A 253 -14.36 -33.51 0.38
N ASN A 254 -15.08 -33.19 1.46
CA ASN A 254 -15.31 -34.09 2.61
C ASN A 254 -16.79 -34.24 2.98
N GLN A 255 -17.70 -33.95 2.04
CA GLN A 255 -19.14 -34.22 2.19
C GLN A 255 -19.51 -35.42 1.31
N PRO A 256 -20.10 -36.50 1.87
CA PRO A 256 -20.71 -37.56 1.06
C PRO A 256 -21.77 -36.94 0.13
N PRO A 257 -21.89 -37.39 -1.13
CA PRO A 257 -22.95 -36.91 -2.00
C PRO A 257 -24.32 -37.21 -1.36
N PRO A 258 -25.29 -36.27 -1.44
CA PRO A 258 -26.63 -36.53 -0.96
C PRO A 258 -27.24 -37.69 -1.77
N PRO A 259 -27.97 -38.62 -1.13
CA PRO A 259 -28.68 -39.66 -1.87
C PRO A 259 -29.67 -39.00 -2.85
N PRO A 260 -29.85 -39.56 -4.06
CA PRO A 260 -30.84 -39.03 -4.99
C PRO A 260 -32.23 -39.05 -4.32
N PRO A 261 -33.04 -37.99 -4.50
CA PRO A 261 -34.37 -37.95 -3.92
C PRO A 261 -35.20 -39.11 -4.46
N THR A 262 -35.56 -40.05 -3.60
CA THR A 262 -36.57 -41.07 -3.90
C THR A 262 -37.89 -40.35 -4.12
N ALA A 263 -38.53 -40.53 -5.27
CA ALA A 263 -39.88 -40.04 -5.50
C ALA A 263 -40.81 -40.64 -4.43
N GLN A 264 -41.44 -39.80 -3.61
CA GLN A 264 -42.36 -40.24 -2.53
C GLN A 264 -43.83 -40.12 -2.94
N ASP A 265 -44.11 -39.64 -4.15
CA ASP A 265 -45.45 -39.46 -4.66
C ASP A 265 -45.94 -40.78 -5.28
N PRO A 266 -46.92 -41.47 -4.66
CA PRO A 266 -47.38 -42.79 -5.11
C PRO A 266 -48.02 -42.74 -6.50
N ASP A 267 -48.61 -41.61 -6.90
CA ASP A 267 -49.21 -41.47 -8.23
C ASP A 267 -48.12 -41.33 -9.29
N LEU A 268 -47.03 -40.60 -9.02
CA LEU A 268 -45.87 -40.52 -9.92
C LEU A 268 -45.15 -41.87 -10.04
N ILE A 269 -45.04 -42.64 -8.95
CA ILE A 269 -44.47 -44.00 -9.00
C ILE A 269 -45.34 -44.91 -9.88
N ARG A 270 -46.67 -44.84 -9.75
CA ARG A 270 -47.58 -45.63 -10.59
C ARG A 270 -47.49 -45.22 -12.05
N ILE A 271 -47.50 -43.92 -12.35
CA ILE A 271 -47.38 -43.40 -13.72
C ILE A 271 -46.05 -43.80 -14.35
N LEU A 272 -44.94 -43.76 -13.60
CA LEU A 272 -43.63 -44.19 -14.09
C LEU A 272 -43.58 -45.70 -14.36
N ALA A 273 -44.16 -46.52 -13.47
CA ALA A 273 -44.26 -47.96 -13.67
C ALA A 273 -45.13 -48.32 -14.88
N ASP A 274 -46.25 -47.61 -15.08
CA ASP A 274 -47.14 -47.80 -16.23
C ASP A 274 -46.46 -47.38 -17.55
N LEU A 275 -45.62 -46.34 -17.52
CA LEU A 275 -44.82 -45.89 -18.66
C LEU A 275 -43.70 -46.87 -19.02
N GLU A 276 -42.98 -47.41 -18.02
CA GLU A 276 -41.98 -48.45 -18.24
C GLU A 276 -42.60 -49.73 -18.82
N ALA A 277 -43.76 -50.16 -18.29
CA ALA A 277 -44.49 -51.29 -18.81
C ALA A 277 -44.97 -51.05 -20.26
N GLY A 278 -45.41 -49.83 -20.58
CA GLY A 278 -45.81 -49.45 -21.94
C GLY A 278 -44.65 -49.44 -22.94
N CYS A 279 -43.47 -48.94 -22.54
CA CYS A 279 -42.29 -48.91 -23.39
C CYS A 279 -41.72 -50.32 -23.68
N ALA A 280 -41.75 -51.22 -22.70
CA ALA A 280 -41.28 -52.60 -22.88
C ALA A 280 -42.13 -53.40 -23.89
N VAL A 281 -43.43 -53.12 -23.99
CA VAL A 281 -44.33 -53.78 -24.97
C VAL A 281 -44.00 -53.36 -26.40
N VAL A 282 -43.62 -52.10 -26.63
CA VAL A 282 -43.31 -51.58 -27.97
C VAL A 282 -42.01 -52.15 -28.54
N GLU A 283 -41.00 -52.42 -27.70
CA GLU A 283 -39.76 -53.06 -28.15
C GLU A 283 -39.94 -54.55 -28.50
N SER A 284 -40.89 -55.25 -27.86
CA SER A 284 -41.17 -56.66 -28.16
C SER A 284 -42.04 -56.91 -29.39
N ALA A 285 -42.68 -55.88 -29.97
CA ALA A 285 -43.54 -55.99 -31.15
C ALA A 285 -42.85 -55.63 -32.48
N SER A 286 -41.56 -55.27 -32.45
CA SER A 286 -40.78 -54.90 -33.65
C SER A 286 -39.72 -55.93 -34.05
N THR A 287 -39.93 -57.22 -33.74
CA THR A 287 -39.12 -58.34 -34.27
C THR A 287 -39.96 -59.18 -35.23
#